data_AF-A0A8S1J4S5-F1
#
_entry.id   AF-A0A8S1J4S5-F1
#
_cell.length_a   1.000
_cell.length_b   1.000
_cell.length_c   1.000
_cell.angle_alpha   90.00
_cell.angle_beta   90.00
_cell.angle_gamma   90.00
#
_symmetry.space_group_name_H-M   'P 1'
#
loop_
_entity.id
_entity.type
_entity.pdbx_description
1 polymer ?
#
loop_
_entity_poly.entity_id
_entity_poly.type
_entity_poly.pdbx_seq_one_letter_code
_entity_poly.pdbx_strand_id
1 'polypeptide(L)'
;MTDNWDQYEWIVVMGAMLAFFTAYGIGANDVANAFATSVGARSITLGQAVVIAGVFEFAGAVLLGSSVTDTVRKGVAETKPFEDDPEVLMYGMMCVIAATGLWLLLASYLELPVSTTHSAIGGIIGMALTAKGSEAVVWYEFDDSKEALKKYKGVAPIIVSWVVSPVFSGFLAMGLFLFVRRFILQHEDSRQRSFIFFPFLVGVTIALNVYFIIYKGFKRKLGKDKKALSDILGAGWSTLIALGLGTIIGVSIWFFFIPWLKEKVEQNLREQDSRAAAASARSLGPEKPQKRNGDSGRNADSRRNGDSGRNADSRRNGDTGRNGDPANRDRSAAGRLAGAVNRITDRDVHGVIKTDKQVADIYESSKSYDAGTEESFKYLQVFTATMDSFAHGANDVANAMGPFAAIWDIYKNRGFSGSKSDVPEWILVIGGAGITVGLATYGYNIIRAIGVKLVKMSASRGFAIELGAATVIVVGSRYGIPLSTTHCQVGATVGVGLMEGKKGVNLQLLLKVIVGWVITLVAVGGVTAAFFAQGVYAPSIPNLDAINRYTSGMNGTLSDMTDLLSDLGQSETATNLQSSYEETLETAADGSMLQAEIFDSAFAAVDEQCRTLLS
;
A
#
# COMPACT_ATOMS: atom_id res chain seq x y z
N MET A 1 -23.08 -29.09 -18.59
CA MET A 1 -22.08 -28.03 -18.84
C MET A 1 -20.71 -28.63 -18.58
N THR A 2 -19.85 -28.75 -19.58
CA THR A 2 -18.50 -29.32 -19.43
C THR A 2 -17.53 -28.25 -18.95
N ASP A 3 -16.83 -28.56 -17.85
CA ASP A 3 -15.83 -27.80 -17.10
C ASP A 3 -14.65 -27.22 -17.92
N ASN A 4 -14.87 -26.29 -18.85
CA ASN A 4 -13.77 -25.62 -19.53
C ASN A 4 -13.32 -24.36 -18.78
N TRP A 5 -12.58 -24.56 -17.68
CA TRP A 5 -12.03 -23.47 -16.87
C TRP A 5 -10.87 -22.73 -17.54
N ASP A 6 -10.29 -23.28 -18.61
CA ASP A 6 -9.17 -22.67 -19.35
C ASP A 6 -9.54 -21.31 -19.94
N GLN A 7 -10.84 -21.08 -20.24
CA GLN A 7 -11.33 -19.78 -20.72
C GLN A 7 -11.20 -18.65 -19.69
N TYR A 8 -10.98 -18.97 -18.40
CA TYR A 8 -10.80 -17.99 -17.33
C TYR A 8 -9.31 -17.75 -16.97
N GLU A 9 -8.38 -18.42 -17.66
CA GLU A 9 -6.93 -18.27 -17.41
C GLU A 9 -6.47 -16.82 -17.55
N TRP A 10 -7.06 -16.07 -18.50
CA TRP A 10 -6.73 -14.65 -18.70
C TRP A 10 -7.05 -13.80 -17.46
N ILE A 11 -8.08 -14.15 -16.65
CA ILE A 11 -8.42 -13.44 -15.40
C ILE A 11 -7.29 -13.64 -14.38
N VAL A 12 -6.66 -14.82 -14.36
CA VAL A 12 -5.52 -15.09 -13.47
C VAL A 12 -4.30 -14.30 -13.91
N VAL A 13 -3.97 -14.30 -15.21
CA VAL A 13 -2.81 -13.57 -15.74
C VAL A 13 -2.99 -12.06 -15.54
N MET A 14 -4.13 -11.51 -15.93
CA MET A 14 -4.45 -10.09 -15.73
C MET A 14 -4.55 -9.75 -14.25
N GLY A 15 -5.15 -10.63 -13.45
CA GLY A 15 -5.23 -10.50 -12.00
C GLY A 15 -3.85 -10.38 -11.37
N ALA A 16 -2.88 -11.20 -11.79
CA ALA A 16 -1.50 -11.12 -11.29
C ALA A 16 -0.84 -9.77 -11.63
N MET A 17 -1.00 -9.32 -12.88
CA MET A 17 -0.47 -8.03 -13.34
C MET A 17 -1.09 -6.85 -12.58
N LEU A 18 -2.41 -6.87 -12.41
CA LEU A 18 -3.15 -5.83 -11.69
C LEU A 18 -2.87 -5.87 -10.18
N ALA A 19 -2.64 -7.04 -9.61
CA ALA A 19 -2.25 -7.20 -8.21
C ALA A 19 -0.84 -6.64 -7.98
N PHE A 20 0.10 -6.88 -8.89
CA PHE A 20 1.41 -6.22 -8.88
C PHE A 20 1.28 -4.70 -9.00
N PHE A 21 0.47 -4.22 -9.93
CA PHE A 21 0.21 -2.79 -10.12
C PHE A 21 -0.43 -2.14 -8.90
N THR A 22 -1.36 -2.83 -8.24
CA THR A 22 -1.97 -2.38 -6.99
C THR A 22 -0.94 -2.35 -5.87
N ALA A 23 -0.13 -3.40 -5.74
CA ALA A 23 0.99 -3.43 -4.78
C ALA A 23 2.00 -2.30 -5.03
N TYR A 24 2.26 -1.95 -6.28
CA TYR A 24 3.02 -0.76 -6.66
C TYR A 24 2.34 0.54 -6.17
N GLY A 25 1.03 0.67 -6.33
CA GLY A 25 0.25 1.76 -5.73
C GLY A 25 0.35 1.82 -4.20
N ILE A 26 0.31 0.67 -3.51
CA ILE A 26 0.47 0.55 -2.05
C ILE A 26 1.85 1.05 -1.63
N GLY A 27 2.91 0.64 -2.34
CA GLY A 27 4.26 1.12 -2.10
C GLY A 27 4.40 2.63 -2.25
N ALA A 28 3.74 3.18 -3.28
CA ALA A 28 3.77 4.61 -3.56
C ALA A 28 2.97 5.44 -2.54
N ASN A 29 1.85 4.93 -2.04
CA ASN A 29 0.97 5.67 -1.14
C ASN A 29 1.20 5.35 0.35
N ASP A 30 1.15 4.08 0.71
CA ASP A 30 1.06 3.65 2.11
C ASP A 30 2.43 3.45 2.75
N VAL A 31 3.37 2.77 2.07
CA VAL A 31 4.73 2.56 2.63
C VAL A 31 5.50 3.87 2.77
N ALA A 32 5.21 4.82 1.90
CA ALA A 32 5.74 6.17 1.98
C ALA A 32 5.44 6.83 3.35
N ASN A 33 4.34 6.45 4.01
CA ASN A 33 3.97 6.95 5.33
C ASN A 33 4.98 6.51 6.41
N ALA A 34 5.36 5.22 6.44
CA ALA A 34 6.28 4.65 7.43
C ALA A 34 7.65 5.36 7.51
N PHE A 35 8.13 5.89 6.37
CA PHE A 35 9.40 6.62 6.31
C PHE A 35 9.24 8.14 6.12
N ALA A 36 8.02 8.66 5.99
CA ALA A 36 7.77 10.09 5.82
C ALA A 36 8.35 10.89 6.99
N THR A 37 8.17 10.41 8.21
CA THR A 37 8.71 10.99 9.44
C THR A 37 10.24 10.99 9.46
N SER A 38 10.88 9.88 9.09
CA SER A 38 12.35 9.72 9.14
C SER A 38 13.06 10.52 8.06
N VAL A 39 12.52 10.54 6.84
CA VAL A 39 13.01 11.39 5.75
C VAL A 39 12.71 12.86 6.04
N GLY A 40 11.50 13.16 6.52
CA GLY A 40 11.06 14.49 6.92
C GLY A 40 11.97 15.15 7.97
N ALA A 41 12.33 14.39 9.01
CA ALA A 41 13.25 14.79 10.07
C ALA A 41 14.72 14.92 9.61
N ARG A 42 15.03 14.50 8.37
CA ARG A 42 16.41 14.36 7.87
C ARG A 42 17.24 13.39 8.72
N SER A 43 16.59 12.36 9.26
CA SER A 43 17.25 11.25 9.97
C SER A 43 17.93 10.31 8.97
N ILE A 44 17.30 10.12 7.81
CA ILE A 44 17.83 9.37 6.67
C ILE A 44 17.47 10.07 5.35
N THR A 45 18.18 9.74 4.28
CA THR A 45 17.84 10.20 2.93
C THR A 45 16.70 9.38 2.33
N LEU A 46 16.05 9.90 1.29
CA LEU A 46 15.04 9.16 0.53
C LEU A 46 15.61 7.84 -0.02
N GLY A 47 16.84 7.84 -0.52
CA GLY A 47 17.51 6.63 -1.01
C GLY A 47 17.71 5.57 0.07
N GLN A 48 18.12 5.98 1.27
CA GLN A 48 18.25 5.08 2.41
C GLN A 48 16.90 4.52 2.84
N ALA A 49 15.86 5.36 2.90
CA ALA A 49 14.50 4.92 3.22
C ALA A 49 14.01 3.85 2.24
N VAL A 50 14.20 4.05 0.93
CA VAL A 50 13.82 3.07 -0.10
C VAL A 50 14.53 1.73 0.08
N VAL A 51 15.82 1.72 0.41
CA VAL A 51 16.58 0.48 0.63
C VAL A 51 16.10 -0.24 1.89
N ILE A 52 15.95 0.48 3.01
CA ILE A 52 15.50 -0.11 4.27
C ILE A 52 14.08 -0.65 4.11
N ALA A 53 13.16 0.17 3.62
CA ALA A 53 11.78 -0.24 3.36
C ALA A 53 11.72 -1.43 2.40
N GLY A 54 12.48 -1.42 1.30
CA GLY A 54 12.49 -2.52 0.35
C GLY A 54 12.91 -3.86 0.97
N VAL A 55 13.77 -3.85 2.00
CA VAL A 55 14.12 -5.06 2.75
C VAL A 55 13.02 -5.44 3.73
N PHE A 56 12.56 -4.50 4.56
CA PHE A 56 11.67 -4.80 5.68
C PHE A 56 10.21 -4.97 5.26
N GLU A 57 9.69 -4.18 4.32
CA GLU A 57 8.36 -4.40 3.70
C GLU A 57 8.30 -5.76 3.01
N PHE A 58 9.32 -6.06 2.18
CA PHE A 58 9.37 -7.34 1.46
C PHE A 58 9.43 -8.52 2.42
N ALA A 59 10.29 -8.42 3.45
CA ALA A 59 10.38 -9.44 4.49
C ALA A 59 9.06 -9.59 5.25
N GLY A 60 8.40 -8.49 5.62
CA GLY A 60 7.10 -8.51 6.29
C GLY A 60 6.03 -9.17 5.44
N ALA A 61 5.95 -8.78 4.16
CA ALA A 61 5.00 -9.29 3.18
C ALA A 61 5.14 -10.80 2.97
N VAL A 62 6.38 -11.29 2.77
CA VAL A 62 6.63 -12.71 2.50
C VAL A 62 6.55 -13.57 3.76
N LEU A 63 7.09 -13.11 4.89
CA LEU A 63 7.19 -13.94 6.10
C LEU A 63 5.90 -14.00 6.92
N LEU A 64 5.10 -12.92 6.92
CA LEU A 64 3.90 -12.80 7.77
C LEU A 64 2.63 -12.46 6.99
N GLY A 65 2.74 -12.03 5.73
CA GLY A 65 1.61 -11.56 4.93
C GLY A 65 0.56 -12.62 4.58
N SER A 66 0.93 -13.92 4.53
CA SER A 66 -0.02 -15.01 4.25
C SER A 66 -1.22 -15.00 5.20
N SER A 67 -0.96 -14.80 6.49
CA SER A 67 -1.97 -14.83 7.55
C SER A 67 -3.01 -13.72 7.41
N VAL A 68 -2.59 -12.55 6.94
CA VAL A 68 -3.43 -11.37 6.73
C VAL A 68 -4.16 -11.47 5.41
N THR A 69 -3.44 -11.86 4.36
CA THR A 69 -3.96 -12.10 3.01
C THR A 69 -5.10 -13.09 3.03
N ASP A 70 -4.97 -14.17 3.80
CA ASP A 70 -6.02 -15.14 3.99
C ASP A 70 -7.28 -14.58 4.68
N THR A 71 -7.09 -13.70 5.67
CA THR A 71 -8.21 -13.07 6.38
C THR A 71 -8.94 -12.11 5.46
N VAL A 72 -8.19 -11.35 4.67
CA VAL A 72 -8.73 -10.47 3.63
C VAL A 72 -9.49 -11.30 2.61
N ARG A 73 -8.89 -12.34 2.01
CA ARG A 73 -9.56 -13.27 1.07
C ARG A 73 -10.90 -13.79 1.61
N LYS A 74 -10.95 -14.18 2.89
CA LYS A 74 -12.17 -14.72 3.53
C LYS A 74 -13.19 -13.66 3.97
N GLY A 75 -12.76 -12.41 4.18
CA GLY A 75 -13.59 -11.35 4.77
C GLY A 75 -13.95 -10.21 3.81
N VAL A 76 -13.44 -10.25 2.58
CA VAL A 76 -13.56 -9.16 1.60
C VAL A 76 -14.90 -9.16 0.87
N ALA A 77 -15.41 -10.30 0.42
CA ALA A 77 -16.76 -10.39 -0.14
C ALA A 77 -17.51 -11.56 0.48
N GLU A 78 -18.82 -11.42 0.70
CA GLU A 78 -19.65 -12.57 0.98
C GLU A 78 -19.61 -13.48 -0.24
N THR A 79 -19.15 -14.72 -0.06
CA THR A 79 -19.05 -15.70 -1.16
C THR A 79 -20.39 -16.35 -1.44
N LYS A 80 -21.30 -16.38 -0.46
CA LYS A 80 -22.62 -17.02 -0.58
C LYS A 80 -23.44 -16.55 -1.78
N PRO A 81 -23.57 -15.23 -2.04
CA PRO A 81 -24.33 -14.76 -3.21
C PRO A 81 -23.71 -15.12 -4.56
N PHE A 82 -22.47 -15.63 -4.57
CA PHE A 82 -21.72 -16.01 -5.76
C PHE A 82 -21.48 -17.51 -5.84
N GLU A 83 -22.02 -18.33 -4.92
CA GLU A 83 -21.79 -19.79 -4.89
C GLU A 83 -22.13 -20.47 -6.21
N ASP A 84 -23.17 -20.00 -6.88
CA ASP A 84 -23.62 -20.50 -8.18
C ASP A 84 -22.78 -19.96 -9.36
N ASP A 85 -22.14 -18.79 -9.19
CA ASP A 85 -21.41 -18.06 -10.25
C ASP A 85 -19.97 -17.66 -9.81
N PRO A 86 -19.09 -18.63 -9.45
CA PRO A 86 -17.75 -18.35 -8.92
C PRO A 86 -16.87 -17.49 -9.85
N GLU A 87 -17.00 -17.65 -11.16
CA GLU A 87 -16.29 -16.88 -12.19
C GLU A 87 -16.64 -15.38 -12.15
N VAL A 88 -17.87 -15.04 -11.77
CA VAL A 88 -18.32 -13.65 -11.67
C VAL A 88 -17.62 -12.97 -10.50
N LEU A 89 -17.44 -13.69 -9.38
CA LEU A 89 -16.66 -13.19 -8.26
C LEU A 89 -15.17 -13.04 -8.64
N MET A 90 -14.59 -13.96 -9.42
CA MET A 90 -13.22 -13.82 -9.91
C MET A 90 -13.05 -12.54 -10.73
N TYR A 91 -13.95 -12.31 -11.69
CA TYR A 91 -13.93 -11.11 -12.52
C TYR A 91 -14.13 -9.84 -11.68
N GLY A 92 -15.04 -9.88 -10.72
CA GLY A 92 -15.27 -8.80 -9.76
C GLY A 92 -14.04 -8.45 -8.93
N MET A 93 -13.35 -9.44 -8.36
CA MET A 93 -12.11 -9.24 -7.61
C MET A 93 -11.02 -8.63 -8.49
N MET A 94 -10.95 -9.00 -9.77
CA MET A 94 -10.03 -8.39 -10.74
C MET A 94 -10.35 -6.91 -10.99
N CYS A 95 -11.63 -6.55 -11.06
CA CYS A 95 -12.07 -5.15 -11.17
C CYS A 95 -11.71 -4.34 -9.92
N VAL A 96 -11.90 -4.92 -8.73
CA VAL A 96 -11.56 -4.29 -7.43
C VAL A 96 -10.07 -3.92 -7.38
N ILE A 97 -9.18 -4.86 -7.72
CA ILE A 97 -7.73 -4.59 -7.72
C ILE A 97 -7.37 -3.55 -8.78
N ALA A 98 -7.95 -3.61 -9.99
CA ALA A 98 -7.69 -2.62 -11.03
C ALA A 98 -8.05 -1.19 -10.59
N ALA A 99 -9.27 -1.01 -10.08
CA ALA A 99 -9.74 0.29 -9.60
C ALA A 99 -8.93 0.79 -8.40
N THR A 100 -8.58 -0.10 -7.48
CA THR A 100 -7.74 0.23 -6.31
C THR A 100 -6.37 0.71 -6.75
N GLY A 101 -5.67 -0.02 -7.63
CA GLY A 101 -4.35 0.38 -8.12
C GLY A 101 -4.37 1.72 -8.87
N LEU A 102 -5.38 1.95 -9.73
CA LEU A 102 -5.54 3.22 -10.44
C LEU A 102 -5.73 4.39 -9.49
N TRP A 103 -6.60 4.23 -8.49
CA TRP A 103 -6.85 5.27 -7.51
C TRP A 103 -5.62 5.56 -6.66
N LEU A 104 -4.90 4.54 -6.18
CA LEU A 104 -3.69 4.75 -5.36
C LEU A 104 -2.61 5.54 -6.11
N LEU A 105 -2.45 5.31 -7.42
CA LEU A 105 -1.52 6.10 -8.23
C LEU A 105 -1.98 7.53 -8.43
N LEU A 106 -3.27 7.73 -8.70
CA LEU A 106 -3.81 9.08 -8.82
C LEU A 106 -3.72 9.83 -7.49
N ALA A 107 -4.07 9.20 -6.37
CA ALA A 107 -3.94 9.78 -5.04
C ALA A 107 -2.48 10.14 -4.72
N SER A 108 -1.54 9.24 -5.05
CA SER A 108 -0.11 9.50 -4.88
C SER A 108 0.39 10.65 -5.76
N TYR A 109 -0.13 10.80 -6.98
CA TYR A 109 0.15 11.95 -7.86
C TYR A 109 -0.32 13.26 -7.24
N LEU A 110 -1.53 13.25 -6.68
CA LEU A 110 -2.17 14.41 -6.05
C LEU A 110 -1.62 14.71 -4.64
N GLU A 111 -0.59 13.99 -4.20
CA GLU A 111 -0.04 14.08 -2.84
C GLU A 111 -1.09 13.82 -1.74
N LEU A 112 -2.07 12.95 -2.04
CA LEU A 112 -3.13 12.55 -1.12
C LEU A 112 -2.75 11.22 -0.47
N PRO A 113 -2.30 11.23 0.80
CA PRO A 113 -2.22 10.02 1.59
C PRO A 113 -3.64 9.49 1.83
N VAL A 114 -3.96 8.38 1.17
CA VAL A 114 -5.24 7.69 1.26
C VAL A 114 -5.02 6.29 1.85
N SER A 115 -6.08 5.54 2.05
CA SER A 115 -5.98 4.19 2.58
C SER A 115 -6.25 3.14 1.51
N THR A 116 -5.33 2.20 1.35
CA THR A 116 -5.56 1.03 0.49
C THR A 116 -6.73 0.18 1.00
N THR A 117 -6.81 -0.08 2.31
CA THR A 117 -7.93 -0.85 2.88
C THR A 117 -9.29 -0.23 2.54
N HIS A 118 -9.40 1.09 2.56
CA HIS A 118 -10.63 1.78 2.18
C HIS A 118 -10.91 1.67 0.69
N SER A 119 -9.87 1.79 -0.13
CA SER A 119 -9.97 1.64 -1.57
C SER A 119 -10.49 0.25 -1.94
N ALA A 120 -9.90 -0.80 -1.37
CA ALA A 120 -10.33 -2.18 -1.56
C ALA A 120 -11.80 -2.38 -1.12
N ILE A 121 -12.16 -1.94 0.10
CA ILE A 121 -13.53 -2.04 0.62
C ILE A 121 -14.53 -1.28 -0.25
N GLY A 122 -14.19 -0.05 -0.67
CA GLY A 122 -15.02 0.73 -1.58
C GLY A 122 -15.25 0.01 -2.90
N GLY A 123 -14.20 -0.58 -3.48
CA GLY A 123 -14.28 -1.37 -4.70
C GLY A 123 -15.19 -2.60 -4.55
N ILE A 124 -15.04 -3.34 -3.46
CA ILE A 124 -15.88 -4.52 -3.16
C ILE A 124 -17.34 -4.10 -3.03
N ILE A 125 -17.63 -3.01 -2.32
CA ILE A 125 -19.01 -2.48 -2.21
C ILE A 125 -19.54 -2.16 -3.61
N GLY A 126 -18.76 -1.47 -4.44
CA GLY A 126 -19.15 -1.17 -5.84
C GLY A 126 -19.44 -2.41 -6.67
N MET A 127 -18.58 -3.44 -6.58
CA MET A 127 -18.76 -4.73 -7.22
C MET A 127 -20.03 -5.44 -6.73
N ALA A 128 -20.21 -5.57 -5.41
CA ALA A 128 -21.33 -6.28 -4.81
C ALA A 128 -22.68 -5.62 -5.13
N LEU A 129 -22.75 -4.29 -5.05
CA LEU A 129 -23.93 -3.51 -5.43
C LEU A 129 -24.30 -3.70 -6.89
N THR A 130 -23.30 -3.76 -7.77
CA THR A 130 -23.53 -3.94 -9.21
C THR A 130 -23.93 -5.38 -9.53
N ALA A 131 -23.32 -6.37 -8.88
CA ALA A 131 -23.54 -7.77 -9.19
C ALA A 131 -24.89 -8.32 -8.71
N LYS A 132 -25.28 -8.01 -7.47
CA LYS A 132 -26.43 -8.65 -6.79
C LYS A 132 -27.24 -7.65 -5.93
N GLY A 133 -27.01 -6.35 -6.05
CA GLY A 133 -27.76 -5.30 -5.34
C GLY A 133 -27.33 -5.07 -3.89
N SER A 134 -28.11 -4.29 -3.13
CA SER A 134 -27.78 -3.88 -1.76
C SER A 134 -27.71 -5.00 -0.74
N GLU A 135 -28.35 -6.14 -1.04
CA GLU A 135 -28.40 -7.31 -0.16
C GLU A 135 -27.08 -8.08 -0.12
N ALA A 136 -26.25 -7.96 -1.15
CA ALA A 136 -24.91 -8.56 -1.19
C ALA A 136 -23.84 -7.75 -0.42
N VAL A 137 -24.24 -6.62 0.20
CA VAL A 137 -23.38 -5.81 1.05
C VAL A 137 -23.80 -5.97 2.50
N VAL A 138 -22.88 -6.46 3.33
CA VAL A 138 -23.09 -6.49 4.79
C VAL A 138 -22.93 -5.08 5.35
N TRP A 139 -24.02 -4.32 5.40
CA TRP A 139 -24.00 -2.96 5.92
C TRP A 139 -23.69 -2.91 7.41
N TYR A 140 -24.36 -3.76 8.19
CA TYR A 140 -24.18 -3.89 9.63
C TYR A 140 -24.74 -5.22 10.10
N GLU A 141 -23.95 -5.98 10.85
CA GLU A 141 -24.39 -7.20 11.53
C GLU A 141 -23.92 -7.14 12.99
N PHE A 142 -24.81 -7.54 13.90
CA PHE A 142 -24.57 -7.55 15.32
C PHE A 142 -24.43 -8.98 15.83
N ASP A 143 -23.34 -9.24 16.54
CA ASP A 143 -23.00 -10.56 17.06
C ASP A 143 -22.87 -10.50 18.60
N ASP A 144 -23.98 -10.78 19.29
CA ASP A 144 -24.07 -10.76 20.76
C ASP A 144 -23.14 -11.76 21.46
N SER A 145 -22.62 -12.74 20.72
CA SER A 145 -21.70 -13.75 21.26
C SER A 145 -20.26 -13.25 21.40
N LYS A 146 -19.95 -12.05 20.92
CA LYS A 146 -18.60 -11.48 20.89
C LYS A 146 -18.41 -10.37 21.92
N GLU A 147 -17.17 -10.24 22.41
CA GLU A 147 -16.77 -9.14 23.31
C GLU A 147 -17.12 -7.76 22.74
N ALA A 148 -17.27 -6.75 23.60
CA ALA A 148 -17.83 -5.43 23.28
C ALA A 148 -17.28 -4.75 22.01
N LEU A 149 -15.98 -4.93 21.68
CA LEU A 149 -15.35 -4.33 20.50
C LEU A 149 -15.44 -5.19 19.22
N LYS A 150 -15.78 -6.48 19.34
CA LYS A 150 -15.97 -7.45 18.24
C LYS A 150 -17.44 -7.65 17.85
N LYS A 151 -18.32 -6.91 18.52
CA LYS A 151 -19.77 -7.04 18.44
C LYS A 151 -20.35 -6.65 17.07
N TYR A 152 -19.61 -5.86 16.31
CA TYR A 152 -20.08 -5.27 15.07
C TYR A 152 -19.29 -5.83 13.89
N LYS A 153 -20.01 -6.24 12.83
CA LYS A 153 -19.46 -6.57 11.51
C LYS A 153 -20.14 -5.74 10.43
N GLY A 154 -19.57 -5.77 9.23
CA GLY A 154 -20.08 -5.04 8.07
C GLY A 154 -19.43 -3.67 7.89
N VAL A 155 -19.96 -2.88 6.96
CA VAL A 155 -19.41 -1.58 6.53
C VAL A 155 -19.48 -0.51 7.62
N ALA A 156 -20.53 -0.49 8.44
CA ALA A 156 -20.74 0.54 9.46
C ALA A 156 -19.62 0.67 10.51
N PRO A 157 -19.17 -0.40 11.22
CA PRO A 157 -18.06 -0.29 12.17
C PRO A 157 -16.74 0.12 11.50
N ILE A 158 -16.59 -0.16 10.21
CA ILE A 158 -15.43 0.25 9.42
C ILE A 158 -15.47 1.77 9.23
N ILE A 159 -16.60 2.34 8.80
CA ILE A 159 -16.77 3.81 8.69
C ILE A 159 -16.49 4.51 10.01
N VAL A 160 -16.99 3.97 11.13
CA VAL A 160 -16.73 4.53 12.47
C VAL A 160 -15.23 4.51 12.79
N SER A 161 -14.54 3.41 12.47
CA SER A 161 -13.11 3.27 12.72
C SER A 161 -12.29 4.33 12.00
N TRP A 162 -12.74 4.81 10.84
CA TRP A 162 -12.05 5.82 10.03
C TRP A 162 -12.02 7.20 10.66
N VAL A 163 -12.99 7.50 11.52
CA VAL A 163 -13.01 8.74 12.29
C VAL A 163 -12.31 8.55 13.63
N VAL A 164 -12.59 7.44 14.31
CA VAL A 164 -12.09 7.20 15.67
C VAL A 164 -10.59 6.93 15.70
N SER A 165 -10.06 6.16 14.74
CA SER A 165 -8.64 5.78 14.73
C SER A 165 -7.68 6.96 14.56
N PRO A 166 -7.82 7.90 13.59
CA PRO A 166 -6.91 9.04 13.49
C PRO A 166 -6.97 9.93 14.73
N VAL A 167 -8.16 10.13 15.30
CA VAL A 167 -8.33 10.94 16.52
C VAL A 167 -7.62 10.30 17.70
N PHE A 168 -7.81 8.99 17.90
CA PHE A 168 -7.19 8.26 18.99
C PHE A 168 -5.67 8.17 18.83
N SER A 169 -5.17 7.92 17.61
CA SER A 169 -3.74 7.99 17.30
C SER A 169 -3.16 9.38 17.55
N GLY A 170 -3.90 10.43 17.22
CA GLY A 170 -3.53 11.81 17.53
C GLY A 170 -3.34 12.05 19.02
N PHE A 171 -4.30 11.63 19.85
CA PHE A 171 -4.19 11.76 21.31
C PHE A 171 -3.05 10.93 21.89
N LEU A 172 -2.85 9.70 21.40
CA LEU A 172 -1.81 8.82 21.91
C LEU A 172 -0.41 9.33 21.54
N ALA A 173 -0.21 9.75 20.28
CA ALA A 173 1.03 10.38 19.83
C ALA A 173 1.30 11.72 20.54
N MET A 174 0.26 12.53 20.78
CA MET A 174 0.37 13.74 21.58
C MET A 174 0.81 13.43 23.01
N GLY A 175 0.22 12.42 23.67
CA GLY A 175 0.61 11.98 25.01
C GLY A 175 2.07 11.50 25.07
N LEU A 176 2.49 10.68 24.10
CA LEU A 176 3.87 10.22 23.97
C LEU A 176 4.85 11.38 23.73
N PHE A 177 4.50 12.29 22.84
CA PHE A 177 5.34 13.45 22.57
C PHE A 177 5.38 14.42 23.76
N LEU A 178 4.29 14.60 24.51
CA LEU A 178 4.27 15.36 25.77
C LEU A 178 5.20 14.73 26.80
N PHE A 179 5.19 13.41 26.95
CA PHE A 179 6.12 12.69 27.81
C PHE A 179 7.57 12.95 27.39
N VAL A 180 7.92 12.70 26.12
CA VAL A 180 9.27 12.95 25.59
C VAL A 180 9.67 14.42 25.75
N ARG A 181 8.77 15.35 25.44
CA ARG A 181 8.99 16.79 25.55
C ARG A 181 9.28 17.21 26.99
N ARG A 182 8.48 16.75 27.96
CA ARG A 182 8.55 17.18 29.35
C ARG A 182 9.72 16.57 30.12
N PHE A 183 10.03 15.29 29.87
CA PHE A 183 11.03 14.55 30.64
C PHE A 183 12.41 14.50 29.98
N ILE A 184 12.49 14.74 28.66
CA ILE A 184 13.73 14.64 27.89
C ILE A 184 14.06 16.00 27.23
N LEU A 185 13.21 16.47 26.32
CA LEU A 185 13.57 17.60 25.43
C LEU A 185 13.65 18.96 26.14
N GLN A 186 12.88 19.19 27.20
CA GLN A 186 12.85 20.45 27.95
C GLN A 186 13.75 20.43 29.19
N HIS A 187 14.44 19.33 29.47
CA HIS A 187 15.39 19.25 30.58
C HIS A 187 16.68 20.01 30.22
N GLU A 188 17.33 20.63 31.21
CA GLU A 188 18.61 21.35 31.01
C GLU A 188 19.66 20.43 30.36
N ASP A 189 19.90 19.26 30.97
CA ASP A 189 20.69 18.18 30.37
C ASP A 189 19.90 17.23 29.45
N SER A 190 19.13 17.80 28.52
CA SER A 190 18.30 17.05 27.56
C SER A 190 19.07 15.93 26.84
N ARG A 191 20.33 16.19 26.47
CA ARG A 191 21.20 15.22 25.80
C ARG A 191 21.49 14.01 26.66
N GLN A 192 21.89 14.21 27.92
CA GLN A 192 22.14 13.11 28.84
C GLN A 192 20.86 12.33 29.15
N ARG A 193 19.74 13.05 29.33
CA ARG A 193 18.41 12.45 29.50
C ARG A 193 18.04 11.57 28.32
N SER A 194 18.35 11.99 27.10
CA SER A 194 18.09 11.19 25.90
C SER A 194 18.76 9.82 25.99
N PHE A 195 20.03 9.75 26.40
CA PHE A 195 20.76 8.49 26.56
C PHE A 195 20.23 7.61 27.70
N ILE A 196 19.72 8.23 28.78
CA ILE A 196 19.12 7.51 29.90
C ILE A 196 17.78 6.89 29.50
N PHE A 197 16.93 7.63 28.77
CA PHE A 197 15.61 7.15 28.36
C PHE A 197 15.66 6.28 27.11
N PHE A 198 16.69 6.37 26.28
CA PHE A 198 16.81 5.64 25.03
C PHE A 198 16.55 4.13 25.17
N PRO A 199 17.14 3.41 26.15
CA PRO A 199 16.94 1.96 26.23
C PRO A 199 15.52 1.57 26.65
N PHE A 200 14.86 2.41 27.46
CA PHE A 200 13.46 2.24 27.80
C PHE A 200 12.56 2.43 26.58
N LEU A 201 12.80 3.48 25.78
CA LEU A 201 12.00 3.76 24.57
C LEU A 201 12.16 2.67 23.50
N VAL A 202 13.39 2.15 23.30
CA VAL A 202 13.60 0.99 22.43
C VAL A 202 12.91 -0.25 22.99
N GLY A 203 13.00 -0.49 24.30
CA GLY A 203 12.35 -1.63 24.96
C GLY A 203 10.83 -1.63 24.76
N VAL A 204 10.17 -0.47 24.90
CA VAL A 204 8.73 -0.32 24.64
C VAL A 204 8.40 -0.60 23.17
N THR A 205 9.21 -0.07 22.24
CA THR A 205 9.02 -0.31 20.80
C THR A 205 9.12 -1.79 20.46
N ILE A 206 10.14 -2.48 21.00
CA ILE A 206 10.33 -3.91 20.81
C ILE A 206 9.17 -4.68 21.39
N ALA A 207 8.74 -4.36 22.62
CA ALA A 207 7.61 -5.03 23.24
C ALA A 207 6.35 -4.92 22.37
N LEU A 208 6.04 -3.74 21.85
CA LEU A 208 4.88 -3.53 20.98
C LEU A 208 4.96 -4.38 19.69
N ASN A 209 6.12 -4.41 19.03
CA ASN A 209 6.31 -5.18 17.80
C ASN A 209 6.31 -6.70 18.04
N VAL A 210 6.98 -7.16 19.09
CA VAL A 210 6.99 -8.57 19.49
C VAL A 210 5.59 -9.04 19.85
N TYR A 211 4.83 -8.22 20.58
CA TYR A 211 3.43 -8.49 20.88
C TYR A 211 2.62 -8.66 19.59
N PHE A 212 2.78 -7.75 18.62
CA PHE A 212 2.10 -7.82 17.33
C PHE A 212 2.44 -9.10 16.56
N ILE A 213 3.72 -9.45 16.46
CA ILE A 213 4.20 -10.65 15.76
C ILE A 213 3.67 -11.93 16.42
N ILE A 214 3.75 -12.05 17.75
CA ILE A 214 3.29 -13.25 18.46
C ILE A 214 1.77 -13.37 18.35
N TYR A 215 1.04 -12.28 18.59
CA TYR A 215 -0.41 -12.28 18.59
C TYR A 215 -0.99 -12.61 17.19
N LYS A 216 -0.42 -12.04 16.13
CA LYS A 216 -0.92 -12.20 14.75
C LYS A 216 -0.30 -13.40 14.03
N GLY A 217 1.02 -13.54 14.08
CA GLY A 217 1.76 -14.55 13.33
C GLY A 217 1.71 -15.95 13.94
N PHE A 218 1.77 -16.08 15.27
CA PHE A 218 1.89 -17.39 15.92
C PHE A 218 0.54 -18.11 16.11
N LYS A 219 -0.55 -17.35 16.25
CA LYS A 219 -1.91 -17.87 16.46
C LYS A 219 -2.43 -18.75 15.30
N ARG A 220 -1.87 -18.62 14.09
CA ARG A 220 -2.33 -19.35 12.89
C ARG A 220 -1.48 -20.57 12.52
N LYS A 221 -0.16 -20.55 12.78
CA LYS A 221 0.73 -21.71 12.54
C LYS A 221 0.50 -22.86 13.53
N LEU A 222 -0.17 -22.59 14.64
CA LEU A 222 -0.62 -23.61 15.57
C LEU A 222 -1.97 -24.16 15.10
N GLY A 223 -1.94 -25.34 14.49
CA GLY A 223 -3.17 -26.08 14.14
C GLY A 223 -4.09 -26.25 15.36
N LYS A 224 -5.39 -26.46 15.10
CA LYS A 224 -6.44 -26.57 16.12
C LYS A 224 -6.13 -27.60 17.24
N ASP A 225 -5.23 -28.54 16.98
CA ASP A 225 -4.81 -29.60 17.92
C ASP A 225 -3.82 -29.15 19.01
N LYS A 226 -3.20 -27.96 18.89
CA LYS A 226 -2.29 -27.42 19.92
C LYS A 226 -2.96 -26.34 20.78
N LYS A 227 -4.19 -26.62 21.24
CA LYS A 227 -4.99 -25.73 22.10
C LYS A 227 -4.23 -25.27 23.35
N ALA A 228 -3.45 -26.16 23.98
CA ALA A 228 -2.61 -25.82 25.13
C ALA A 228 -1.53 -24.76 24.82
N LEU A 229 -0.87 -24.82 23.65
CA LEU A 229 0.15 -23.82 23.28
C LEU A 229 -0.48 -22.51 22.77
N SER A 230 -1.67 -22.59 22.13
CA SER A 230 -2.52 -21.44 21.81
C SER A 230 -2.96 -20.68 23.07
N ASP A 231 -3.35 -21.42 24.11
CA ASP A 231 -3.79 -20.85 25.39
C ASP A 231 -2.60 -20.30 26.20
N ILE A 232 -1.44 -20.98 26.16
CA ILE A 232 -0.16 -20.49 26.70
C ILE A 232 0.35 -19.24 25.96
N LEU A 233 0.00 -19.00 24.69
CA LEU A 233 0.40 -17.79 23.95
C LEU A 233 -0.74 -16.77 23.82
N GLY A 234 -1.76 -16.86 24.68
CA GLY A 234 -2.86 -15.92 24.77
C GLY A 234 -2.41 -14.47 25.04
N ALA A 235 -3.37 -13.54 25.10
CA ALA A 235 -3.09 -12.11 25.25
C ALA A 235 -2.22 -11.76 26.47
N GLY A 236 -2.34 -12.51 27.58
CA GLY A 236 -1.52 -12.31 28.78
C GLY A 236 -0.05 -12.69 28.57
N TRP A 237 0.21 -13.92 28.12
CA TRP A 237 1.58 -14.41 27.92
C TRP A 237 2.31 -13.76 26.75
N SER A 238 1.62 -13.45 25.65
CA SER A 238 2.19 -12.63 24.57
C SER A 238 2.65 -11.26 25.07
N THR A 239 1.88 -10.65 25.98
CA THR A 239 2.28 -9.41 26.66
C THR A 239 3.49 -9.62 27.56
N LEU A 240 3.53 -10.70 28.37
CA LEU A 240 4.67 -11.01 29.24
C LEU A 240 5.96 -11.27 28.46
N ILE A 241 5.90 -12.06 27.39
CA ILE A 241 7.06 -12.33 26.51
C ILE A 241 7.54 -11.04 25.85
N ALA A 242 6.61 -10.24 25.31
CA ALA A 242 6.92 -8.96 24.71
C ALA A 242 7.61 -8.00 25.70
N LEU A 243 7.05 -7.82 26.89
CA LEU A 243 7.63 -6.96 27.93
C LEU A 243 8.95 -7.51 28.45
N GLY A 244 9.07 -8.82 28.65
CA GLY A 244 10.30 -9.48 29.08
C GLY A 244 11.42 -9.28 28.08
N LEU A 245 11.16 -9.58 26.80
CA LEU A 245 12.15 -9.40 25.73
C LEU A 245 12.50 -7.94 25.50
N GLY A 246 11.52 -7.04 25.53
CA GLY A 246 11.74 -5.59 25.46
C GLY A 246 12.62 -5.08 26.62
N THR A 247 12.41 -5.61 27.83
CA THR A 247 13.22 -5.26 29.00
C THR A 247 14.65 -5.79 28.86
N ILE A 248 14.82 -7.07 28.47
CA ILE A 248 16.14 -7.68 28.29
C ILE A 248 16.96 -6.92 27.23
N ILE A 249 16.34 -6.60 26.09
CA ILE A 249 17.01 -5.86 25.03
C ILE A 249 17.29 -4.42 25.46
N GLY A 250 16.35 -3.76 26.14
CA GLY A 250 16.58 -2.44 26.74
C GLY A 250 17.78 -2.43 27.68
N VAL A 251 17.88 -3.41 28.58
CA VAL A 251 19.05 -3.54 29.48
C VAL A 251 20.34 -3.77 28.68
N SER A 252 20.30 -4.59 27.63
CA SER A 252 21.46 -4.83 26.77
C SER A 252 21.90 -3.56 26.02
N ILE A 253 20.96 -2.77 25.51
CA ILE A 253 21.23 -1.48 24.86
C ILE A 253 21.93 -0.52 25.82
N TRP A 254 21.52 -0.50 27.09
CA TRP A 254 22.16 0.34 28.11
C TRP A 254 23.66 0.06 28.24
N PHE A 255 24.06 -1.21 28.29
CA PHE A 255 25.46 -1.59 28.49
C PHE A 255 26.29 -1.55 27.21
N PHE A 256 25.75 -1.97 26.08
CA PHE A 256 26.53 -2.17 24.86
C PHE A 256 26.37 -1.05 23.83
N PHE A 257 25.16 -0.50 23.68
CA PHE A 257 24.87 0.44 22.60
C PHE A 257 24.99 1.91 23.03
N ILE A 258 24.58 2.25 24.26
CA ILE A 258 24.66 3.65 24.75
C ILE A 258 26.08 4.21 24.76
N PRO A 259 27.15 3.48 25.15
CA PRO A 259 28.51 4.00 25.07
C PRO A 259 28.88 4.41 23.63
N TRP A 260 28.58 3.54 22.67
CA TRP A 260 28.79 3.81 21.25
C TRP A 260 27.93 4.99 20.74
N LEU A 261 26.66 5.04 21.14
CA LEU A 261 25.73 6.09 20.73
C LEU A 261 26.19 7.47 21.20
N LYS A 262 26.69 7.57 22.44
CA LYS A 262 27.26 8.81 22.99
C LYS A 262 28.41 9.32 22.13
N GLU A 263 29.37 8.44 21.84
CA GLU A 263 30.53 8.79 21.01
C GLU A 263 30.10 9.20 19.60
N LYS A 264 29.15 8.46 19.00
CA LYS A 264 28.70 8.72 17.64
C LYS A 264 27.93 10.04 17.51
N VAL A 265 27.07 10.35 18.46
CA VAL A 265 26.36 11.64 18.53
C VAL A 265 27.38 12.79 18.64
N GLU A 266 28.39 12.65 19.51
CA GLU A 266 29.41 13.67 19.67
C GLU A 266 30.24 13.88 18.39
N GLN A 267 30.63 12.80 17.71
CA GLN A 267 31.31 12.86 16.42
C GLN A 267 30.46 13.62 15.37
N ASN A 268 29.17 13.27 15.24
CA ASN A 268 28.29 13.89 14.25
C ASN A 268 28.08 15.39 14.52
N LEU A 269 27.98 15.80 15.78
CA LEU A 269 27.89 17.22 16.14
C LEU A 269 29.17 17.98 15.78
N ARG A 270 30.35 17.43 16.11
CA ARG A 270 31.64 18.04 15.75
C ARG A 270 31.78 18.20 14.24
N GLU A 271 31.34 17.21 13.46
CA GLU A 271 31.31 17.31 12.00
C GLU A 271 30.35 18.39 11.49
N GLN A 272 29.15 18.49 12.07
CA GLN A 272 28.17 19.52 11.71
C GLN A 272 28.71 20.93 11.97
N ASP A 273 29.29 21.16 13.15
CA ASP A 273 29.90 22.44 13.52
C ASP A 273 31.06 22.79 12.58
N SER A 274 31.91 21.81 12.25
CA SER A 274 33.02 21.99 11.31
C SER A 274 32.53 22.37 9.90
N ARG A 275 31.45 21.73 9.41
CA ARG A 275 30.85 22.06 8.11
C ARG A 275 30.19 23.44 8.11
N ALA A 276 29.51 23.81 9.20
CA ALA A 276 28.91 25.13 9.35
C ALA A 276 29.98 26.24 9.38
N ALA A 277 31.08 26.02 10.10
CA ALA A 277 32.22 26.94 10.10
C ALA A 277 32.84 27.10 8.70
N ALA A 278 33.04 25.99 7.99
CA ALA A 278 33.57 26.01 6.62
C ALA A 278 32.65 26.73 5.62
N ALA A 279 31.32 26.57 5.74
CA ALA A 279 30.35 27.26 4.91
C ALA A 279 30.33 28.77 5.16
N SER A 280 30.36 29.18 6.44
CA SER A 280 30.45 30.59 6.83
C SER A 280 31.75 31.23 6.33
N ALA A 281 32.88 30.54 6.45
CA ALA A 281 34.17 31.02 5.94
C ALA A 281 34.18 31.22 4.41
N ARG A 282 33.47 30.37 3.65
CA ARG A 282 33.32 30.55 2.18
C ARG A 282 32.45 31.73 1.81
N SER A 283 31.47 32.09 2.65
CA SER A 283 30.62 33.27 2.42
C SER A 283 31.33 34.61 2.70
N LEU A 284 32.48 34.58 3.39
CA LEU A 284 33.29 35.73 3.78
C LEU A 284 34.54 35.94 2.90
N GLY A 285 34.55 35.42 1.66
CA GLY A 285 35.68 35.58 0.73
C GLY A 285 36.09 37.05 0.51
N PRO A 286 37.38 37.34 0.26
CA PRO A 286 37.98 38.65 0.49
C PRO A 286 37.38 39.75 -0.38
N GLU A 287 37.08 40.88 0.26
CA GLU A 287 36.73 42.14 -0.39
C GLU A 287 37.82 42.49 -1.41
N LYS A 288 37.42 42.71 -2.68
CA LYS A 288 38.38 43.08 -3.73
C LYS A 288 39.14 44.33 -3.29
N PRO A 289 40.49 44.34 -3.33
CA PRO A 289 41.24 45.51 -2.90
C PRO A 289 40.90 46.67 -3.84
N GLN A 290 40.33 47.72 -3.24
CA GLN A 290 40.03 48.98 -3.91
C GLN A 290 41.35 49.59 -4.38
N LYS A 291 41.57 49.63 -5.70
CA LYS A 291 42.77 50.21 -6.30
C LYS A 291 42.85 51.69 -5.89
N ARG A 292 43.85 52.00 -5.05
CA ARG A 292 44.26 53.35 -4.71
C ARG A 292 44.92 53.95 -5.96
N ASN A 293 44.28 54.93 -6.57
CA ASN A 293 44.84 55.69 -7.69
C ASN A 293 46.12 56.39 -7.22
N GLY A 294 47.24 56.04 -7.86
CA GLY A 294 48.55 56.63 -7.66
C GLY A 294 49.25 56.74 -9.00
N ASP A 295 49.55 57.98 -9.32
CA ASP A 295 50.05 58.61 -10.55
C ASP A 295 51.38 58.05 -11.11
N SER A 296 51.71 58.50 -12.33
CA SER A 296 52.86 58.24 -13.21
C SER A 296 52.68 57.05 -14.17
N GLY A 297 52.82 57.18 -15.50
CA GLY A 297 53.34 58.24 -16.33
C GLY A 297 54.22 57.64 -17.42
N ARG A 298 53.76 57.74 -18.68
CA ARG A 298 54.52 57.71 -19.94
C ARG A 298 54.92 56.38 -20.61
N ASN A 299 54.62 56.37 -21.92
CA ASN A 299 55.31 55.77 -23.07
C ASN A 299 55.22 54.23 -23.23
N ALA A 300 55.08 53.64 -24.42
CA ALA A 300 55.00 54.14 -25.79
C ALA A 300 54.44 53.00 -26.69
N ASP A 301 53.54 53.39 -27.59
CA ASP A 301 53.58 53.18 -29.04
C ASP A 301 53.76 51.77 -29.67
N SER A 302 52.69 51.39 -30.39
CA SER A 302 52.63 50.83 -31.75
C SER A 302 53.49 49.60 -32.17
N ARG A 303 52.82 48.55 -32.70
CA ARG A 303 52.89 48.12 -34.12
C ARG A 303 52.28 46.74 -34.40
N ARG A 304 51.51 46.73 -35.51
CA ARG A 304 51.35 45.71 -36.59
C ARG A 304 50.63 44.36 -36.36
N ASN A 305 49.48 44.28 -37.03
CA ASN A 305 49.10 43.35 -38.12
C ASN A 305 49.77 41.97 -38.21
N GLY A 306 48.92 40.96 -38.43
CA GLY A 306 49.06 40.11 -39.61
C GLY A 306 49.06 38.60 -39.36
N ASP A 307 47.93 38.00 -39.72
CA ASP A 307 47.82 36.80 -40.55
C ASP A 307 48.12 35.39 -39.98
N SER A 308 47.37 34.50 -40.60
CA SER A 308 47.07 33.10 -40.45
C SER A 308 48.23 32.11 -40.67
N GLY A 309 48.05 30.87 -40.19
CA GLY A 309 48.83 29.71 -40.65
C GLY A 309 49.07 28.63 -39.61
N ARG A 310 48.38 27.50 -39.75
CA ARG A 310 48.54 26.25 -38.98
C ARG A 310 49.78 25.47 -39.42
N ASN A 311 50.55 24.87 -38.50
CA ASN A 311 50.64 23.41 -38.30
C ASN A 311 51.81 22.94 -37.41
N ALA A 312 51.51 21.87 -36.66
CA ALA A 312 52.34 20.70 -36.33
C ALA A 312 53.46 20.76 -35.25
N ASP A 313 53.21 19.94 -34.22
CA ASP A 313 54.10 18.96 -33.58
C ASP A 313 55.42 19.41 -32.90
N SER A 314 55.49 19.27 -31.56
CA SER A 314 56.04 18.07 -30.89
C SER A 314 56.66 18.33 -29.50
N ARG A 315 56.14 17.58 -28.51
CA ARG A 315 56.83 16.80 -27.45
C ARG A 315 57.69 17.46 -26.34
N ARG A 316 57.28 17.09 -25.10
CA ARG A 316 58.04 16.47 -23.97
C ARG A 316 58.76 17.33 -22.91
N ASN A 317 58.19 17.32 -21.69
CA ASN A 317 58.63 16.61 -20.45
C ASN A 317 57.79 17.19 -19.27
N GLY A 318 57.11 16.43 -18.38
CA GLY A 318 57.56 15.29 -17.56
C GLY A 318 58.45 15.81 -16.44
N ASP A 319 58.30 15.57 -15.13
CA ASP A 319 57.58 14.62 -14.25
C ASP A 319 57.84 15.19 -12.82
N THR A 320 56.98 15.09 -11.83
CA THR A 320 57.06 13.99 -10.84
C THR A 320 55.70 13.63 -10.28
N GLY A 321 55.24 12.43 -10.63
CA GLY A 321 54.11 11.76 -10.01
C GLY A 321 54.42 11.05 -8.69
N ARG A 322 53.34 10.66 -8.00
CA ARG A 322 53.00 9.28 -7.59
C ARG A 322 51.62 9.32 -6.93
N ASN A 323 50.55 8.95 -7.64
CA ASN A 323 50.05 7.58 -7.89
C ASN A 323 49.55 6.84 -6.64
N GLY A 324 48.21 6.71 -6.59
CA GLY A 324 47.48 5.54 -6.11
C GLY A 324 46.22 5.40 -6.99
N ASP A 325 46.12 4.29 -7.72
CA ASP A 325 45.30 4.03 -8.91
C ASP A 325 43.77 4.24 -8.84
N PRO A 326 43.11 4.58 -9.97
CA PRO A 326 41.68 4.43 -10.19
C PRO A 326 41.39 3.04 -10.80
N ALA A 327 41.69 1.98 -10.07
CA ALA A 327 41.35 0.62 -10.47
C ALA A 327 40.86 -0.17 -9.27
N ASN A 328 39.53 -0.23 -9.13
CA ASN A 328 38.72 -1.31 -8.56
C ASN A 328 37.53 -0.77 -7.75
N ARG A 329 36.56 -0.14 -8.43
CA ARG A 329 35.18 -0.17 -7.92
C ARG A 329 34.60 -1.48 -8.36
N ASP A 330 34.65 -2.47 -7.47
CA ASP A 330 33.95 -3.75 -7.63
C ASP A 330 32.56 -3.50 -8.22
N ARG A 331 32.35 -3.96 -9.45
CA ARG A 331 31.05 -3.97 -10.12
C ARG A 331 30.22 -5.11 -9.53
N SER A 332 30.00 -5.10 -8.22
CA SER A 332 28.98 -5.96 -7.63
C SER A 332 27.60 -5.48 -8.13
N ALA A 333 26.66 -6.41 -8.29
CA ALA A 333 25.28 -6.08 -8.60
C ALA A 333 24.71 -5.04 -7.61
N ALA A 334 25.17 -5.09 -6.35
CA ALA A 334 24.82 -4.14 -5.31
C ALA A 334 25.28 -2.70 -5.61
N GLY A 335 26.47 -2.49 -6.17
CA GLY A 335 26.95 -1.16 -6.56
C GLY A 335 26.15 -0.54 -7.72
N ARG A 336 25.70 -1.37 -8.67
CA ARG A 336 24.82 -0.94 -9.77
C ARG A 336 23.42 -0.61 -9.28
N LEU A 337 22.89 -1.43 -8.38
CA LEU A 337 21.60 -1.21 -7.74
C LEU A 337 21.61 0.09 -6.91
N ALA A 338 22.64 0.31 -6.09
CA ALA A 338 22.81 1.54 -5.33
C ALA A 338 22.87 2.79 -6.23
N GLY A 339 23.57 2.72 -7.36
CA GLY A 339 23.62 3.81 -8.34
C GLY A 339 22.29 4.05 -9.08
N ALA A 340 21.49 3.02 -9.30
CA ALA A 340 20.14 3.14 -9.86
C ALA A 340 19.17 3.76 -8.84
N VAL A 341 19.18 3.27 -7.60
CA VAL A 341 18.38 3.82 -6.49
C VAL A 341 18.71 5.29 -6.29
N ASN A 342 19.99 5.66 -6.17
CA ASN A 342 20.39 7.06 -5.98
C ASN A 342 19.85 7.99 -7.08
N ARG A 343 19.84 7.57 -8.35
CA ARG A 343 19.30 8.39 -9.45
C ARG A 343 17.79 8.59 -9.36
N ILE A 344 17.06 7.59 -8.87
CA ILE A 344 15.60 7.65 -8.71
C ILE A 344 15.25 8.49 -7.47
N THR A 345 16.07 8.40 -6.41
CA THR A 345 15.81 8.99 -5.10
C THR A 345 16.51 10.33 -4.85
N ASP A 346 17.28 10.86 -5.80
CA ASP A 346 17.85 12.21 -5.75
C ASP A 346 16.77 13.27 -6.03
N ARG A 347 15.76 13.28 -5.17
CA ARG A 347 14.63 14.19 -5.20
C ARG A 347 14.65 15.01 -3.91
N ASP A 348 14.70 16.34 -4.05
CA ASP A 348 14.64 17.24 -2.90
C ASP A 348 13.19 17.36 -2.39
N VAL A 349 12.84 16.53 -1.41
CA VAL A 349 11.53 16.60 -0.74
C VAL A 349 11.42 17.79 0.21
N HIS A 350 12.54 18.38 0.65
CA HIS A 350 12.57 19.52 1.58
C HIS A 350 12.59 20.88 0.87
N GLY A 351 12.82 20.91 -0.44
CA GLY A 351 12.84 22.14 -1.24
C GLY A 351 11.57 22.98 -1.09
N VAL A 352 10.43 22.33 -0.82
CA VAL A 352 9.14 22.99 -0.56
C VAL A 352 9.14 23.90 0.66
N ILE A 353 10.04 23.70 1.64
CA ILE A 353 10.19 24.59 2.78
C ILE A 353 10.61 26.00 2.33
N LYS A 354 11.35 26.12 1.22
CA LYS A 354 11.80 27.40 0.68
C LYS A 354 10.80 28.03 -0.29
N THR A 355 10.00 27.21 -0.98
CA THR A 355 9.12 27.67 -2.06
C THR A 355 7.67 27.86 -1.62
N ASP A 356 7.22 27.14 -0.59
CA ASP A 356 5.86 27.23 -0.04
C ASP A 356 5.88 28.03 1.27
N LYS A 357 5.28 29.22 1.24
CA LYS A 357 5.22 30.13 2.40
C LYS A 357 4.50 29.50 3.59
N GLN A 358 3.44 28.73 3.36
CA GLN A 358 2.69 28.11 4.46
C GLN A 358 3.55 27.06 5.17
N VAL A 359 4.32 26.29 4.42
CA VAL A 359 5.26 25.30 4.98
C VAL A 359 6.40 26.01 5.71
N ALA A 360 6.97 27.08 5.14
CA ALA A 360 7.98 27.88 5.81
C ALA A 360 7.51 28.41 7.18
N ASP A 361 6.30 28.99 7.23
CA ASP A 361 5.69 29.53 8.45
C ASP A 361 5.52 28.45 9.55
N ILE A 362 5.18 27.20 9.18
CA ILE A 362 5.09 26.07 10.12
C ILE A 362 6.48 25.77 10.72
N TYR A 363 7.51 25.77 9.89
CA TYR A 363 8.88 25.46 10.32
C TYR A 363 9.48 26.54 11.23
N GLU A 364 9.20 27.80 10.93
CA GLU A 364 9.64 28.97 11.71
C GLU A 364 8.91 29.09 13.04
N SER A 365 7.61 28.81 13.08
CA SER A 365 6.81 28.91 14.31
C SER A 365 6.99 27.73 15.28
N SER A 366 7.39 26.56 14.79
CA SER A 366 7.50 25.34 15.60
C SER A 366 8.83 25.24 16.35
N LYS A 367 8.80 24.78 17.60
CA LYS A 367 9.98 24.75 18.48
C LYS A 367 11.08 23.82 17.95
N SER A 368 12.32 24.30 17.93
CA SER A 368 13.51 23.46 17.74
C SER A 368 14.08 23.05 19.11
N TYR A 369 14.62 21.83 19.20
CA TYR A 369 15.21 21.27 20.42
C TYR A 369 16.74 21.14 20.28
N ASP A 370 17.43 20.78 21.36
CA ASP A 370 18.88 20.56 21.37
C ASP A 370 19.29 19.58 20.27
N ALA A 371 20.30 19.96 19.48
CA ALA A 371 20.74 19.20 18.33
C ALA A 371 21.29 17.82 18.72
N GLY A 372 22.01 17.73 19.86
CA GLY A 372 22.55 16.45 20.32
C GLY A 372 21.48 15.48 20.81
N THR A 373 20.43 16.02 21.42
CA THR A 373 19.23 15.26 21.80
C THR A 373 18.50 14.76 20.56
N GLU A 374 18.23 15.61 19.57
CA GLU A 374 17.57 15.17 18.34
C GLU A 374 18.44 14.16 17.55
N GLU A 375 19.77 14.31 17.57
CA GLU A 375 20.70 13.37 16.93
C GLU A 375 20.61 11.96 17.55
N SER A 376 20.45 11.83 18.87
CA SER A 376 20.23 10.52 19.49
C SER A 376 18.86 9.94 19.09
N PHE A 377 17.82 10.78 19.03
CA PHE A 377 16.49 10.37 18.57
C PHE A 377 16.46 9.91 17.12
N LYS A 378 17.36 10.36 16.24
CA LYS A 378 17.43 9.87 14.85
C LYS A 378 17.61 8.35 14.80
N TYR A 379 18.48 7.80 15.64
CA TYR A 379 18.71 6.35 15.71
C TYR A 379 17.47 5.60 16.19
N LEU A 380 16.80 6.15 17.22
CA LEU A 380 15.56 5.58 17.74
C LEU A 380 14.45 5.58 16.69
N GLN A 381 14.30 6.71 15.99
CA GLN A 381 13.29 6.89 14.96
C GLN A 381 13.51 5.96 13.76
N VAL A 382 14.75 5.84 13.28
CA VAL A 382 15.04 4.93 12.16
C VAL A 382 14.74 3.48 12.55
N PHE A 383 15.05 3.09 13.78
CA PHE A 383 14.70 1.78 14.31
C PHE A 383 13.18 1.57 14.37
N THR A 384 12.41 2.55 14.84
CA THR A 384 10.95 2.45 14.94
C THR A 384 10.29 2.42 13.55
N ALA A 385 10.74 3.25 12.61
CA ALA A 385 10.28 3.24 11.22
C ALA A 385 10.58 1.90 10.52
N THR A 386 11.73 1.29 10.81
CA THR A 386 12.11 -0.03 10.26
C THR A 386 11.17 -1.14 10.76
N MET A 387 10.84 -1.12 12.05
CA MET A 387 9.91 -2.08 12.64
C MET A 387 8.48 -1.87 12.15
N ASP A 388 8.04 -0.61 12.05
CA ASP A 388 6.74 -0.25 11.48
C ASP A 388 6.64 -0.74 10.03
N SER A 389 7.67 -0.52 9.21
CA SER A 389 7.73 -0.99 7.82
C SER A 389 7.62 -2.51 7.68
N PHE A 390 8.25 -3.28 8.58
CA PHE A 390 8.08 -4.74 8.60
C PHE A 390 6.64 -5.16 8.92
N ALA A 391 6.03 -4.55 9.95
CA ALA A 391 4.64 -4.82 10.32
C ALA A 391 3.66 -4.38 9.23
N HIS A 392 3.95 -3.25 8.58
CA HIS A 392 3.20 -2.66 7.49
C HIS A 392 3.19 -3.58 6.26
N GLY A 393 4.35 -4.06 5.82
CA GLY A 393 4.45 -4.98 4.69
C GLY A 393 3.67 -6.27 4.89
N ALA A 394 3.65 -6.79 6.13
CA ALA A 394 2.84 -7.95 6.48
C ALA A 394 1.32 -7.66 6.41
N ASN A 395 0.89 -6.43 6.67
CA ASN A 395 -0.52 -6.06 6.69
C ASN A 395 -1.04 -5.69 5.31
N ASP A 396 -0.30 -4.86 4.59
CA ASP A 396 -0.84 -4.17 3.43
C ASP A 396 -0.68 -4.97 2.14
N VAL A 397 0.26 -5.93 2.09
CA VAL A 397 0.34 -6.89 0.99
C VAL A 397 -1.01 -7.62 0.78
N ALA A 398 -1.75 -7.84 1.87
CA ALA A 398 -3.04 -8.50 1.86
C ALA A 398 -4.10 -7.74 1.05
N ASN A 399 -4.02 -6.41 0.98
CA ASN A 399 -5.03 -5.61 0.29
C ASN A 399 -4.99 -5.79 -1.23
N ALA A 400 -3.82 -6.10 -1.80
CA ALA A 400 -3.67 -6.44 -3.21
C ALA A 400 -3.69 -7.96 -3.44
N MET A 401 -2.98 -8.71 -2.59
CA MET A 401 -2.83 -10.16 -2.76
C MET A 401 -4.02 -10.95 -2.27
N GLY A 402 -4.90 -10.39 -1.42
CA GLY A 402 -6.09 -11.06 -0.91
C GLY A 402 -7.11 -11.31 -2.00
N PRO A 403 -7.55 -10.29 -2.75
CA PRO A 403 -8.40 -10.47 -3.92
C PRO A 403 -7.74 -11.36 -4.99
N PHE A 404 -6.44 -11.19 -5.25
CA PHE A 404 -5.76 -12.06 -6.22
C PHE A 404 -5.64 -13.52 -5.76
N ALA A 405 -5.41 -13.76 -4.47
CA ALA A 405 -5.47 -15.10 -3.91
C ALA A 405 -6.87 -15.70 -4.02
N ALA A 406 -7.94 -14.90 -3.93
CA ALA A 406 -9.30 -15.36 -4.21
C ALA A 406 -9.45 -15.80 -5.67
N ILE A 407 -8.99 -14.99 -6.63
CA ILE A 407 -8.99 -15.32 -8.06
C ILE A 407 -8.25 -16.64 -8.32
N TRP A 408 -7.04 -16.75 -7.78
CA TRP A 408 -6.21 -17.95 -7.93
C TRP A 408 -6.87 -19.19 -7.33
N ASP A 409 -7.48 -19.05 -6.16
CA ASP A 409 -8.14 -20.15 -5.45
C ASP A 409 -9.36 -20.66 -6.22
N ILE A 410 -10.23 -19.77 -6.69
CA ILE A 410 -11.42 -20.15 -7.45
C ILE A 410 -11.01 -20.82 -8.77
N TYR A 411 -10.04 -20.25 -9.49
CA TYR A 411 -9.55 -20.84 -10.74
C TYR A 411 -8.96 -22.24 -10.53
N LYS A 412 -8.06 -22.38 -9.55
CA LYS A 412 -7.33 -23.63 -9.31
C LYS A 412 -8.25 -24.76 -8.83
N ASN A 413 -9.25 -24.43 -8.02
CA ASN A 413 -10.18 -25.43 -7.49
C ASN A 413 -11.42 -25.62 -8.37
N ARG A 414 -11.54 -24.90 -9.47
CA ARG A 414 -12.71 -24.95 -10.36
C ARG A 414 -14.01 -24.65 -9.60
N GLY A 415 -13.97 -23.61 -8.75
CA GLY A 415 -15.05 -23.22 -7.86
C GLY A 415 -14.55 -22.85 -6.45
N PHE A 416 -15.48 -22.66 -5.51
CA PHE A 416 -15.12 -22.32 -4.13
C PHE A 416 -14.48 -23.51 -3.41
N SER A 417 -13.16 -23.44 -3.24
CA SER A 417 -12.52 -24.23 -2.18
C SER A 417 -12.99 -23.66 -0.85
N GLY A 418 -13.54 -24.49 0.04
CA GLY A 418 -13.89 -24.04 1.39
C GLY A 418 -12.67 -23.53 2.18
N SER A 419 -12.73 -23.60 3.51
CA SER A 419 -11.73 -22.97 4.39
C SER A 419 -10.25 -23.44 4.32
N LYS A 420 -9.85 -24.31 3.37
CA LYS A 420 -8.60 -25.11 3.33
C LYS A 420 -7.60 -24.80 2.20
N SER A 421 -7.60 -23.62 1.60
CA SER A 421 -6.56 -23.26 0.62
C SER A 421 -5.58 -22.26 1.23
N ASP A 422 -4.29 -22.57 1.28
CA ASP A 422 -3.26 -21.65 1.77
C ASP A 422 -2.80 -20.71 0.64
N VAL A 423 -2.51 -19.44 0.96
CA VAL A 423 -1.96 -18.47 -0.01
C VAL A 423 -0.56 -18.93 -0.44
N PRO A 424 -0.33 -19.21 -1.74
CA PRO A 424 1.00 -19.56 -2.23
C PRO A 424 2.02 -18.44 -1.99
N GLU A 425 3.24 -18.81 -1.60
CA GLU A 425 4.30 -17.83 -1.27
C GLU A 425 4.66 -16.92 -2.46
N TRP A 426 4.60 -17.44 -3.69
CA TRP A 426 4.92 -16.65 -4.89
C TRP A 426 3.97 -15.46 -5.09
N ILE A 427 2.71 -15.56 -4.64
CA ILE A 427 1.76 -14.45 -4.66
C ILE A 427 2.27 -13.31 -3.76
N LEU A 428 2.74 -13.65 -2.56
CA LEU A 428 3.28 -12.66 -1.61
C LEU A 428 4.58 -12.03 -2.11
N VAL A 429 5.42 -12.80 -2.82
CA VAL A 429 6.63 -12.29 -3.45
C VAL A 429 6.31 -11.24 -4.51
N ILE A 430 5.28 -11.46 -5.35
CA ILE A 430 4.81 -10.46 -6.32
C ILE A 430 4.35 -9.19 -5.60
N GLY A 431 3.56 -9.33 -4.53
CA GLY A 431 3.09 -8.21 -3.73
C GLY A 431 4.23 -7.42 -3.08
N GLY A 432 5.16 -8.09 -2.41
CA GLY A 432 6.33 -7.44 -1.80
C GLY A 432 7.24 -6.73 -2.82
N ALA A 433 7.42 -7.32 -4.00
CA ALA A 433 8.17 -6.71 -5.09
C ALA A 433 7.47 -5.44 -5.62
N GLY A 434 6.15 -5.52 -5.86
CA GLY A 434 5.34 -4.36 -6.28
C GLY A 434 5.46 -3.20 -5.29
N ILE A 435 5.24 -3.46 -4.01
CA ILE A 435 5.39 -2.49 -2.91
C ILE A 435 6.75 -1.80 -2.95
N THR A 436 7.83 -2.58 -3.05
CA THR A 436 9.19 -2.05 -3.06
C THR A 436 9.44 -1.12 -4.25
N VAL A 437 9.00 -1.52 -5.46
CA VAL A 437 9.18 -0.73 -6.69
C VAL A 437 8.33 0.55 -6.65
N GLY A 438 7.12 0.46 -6.11
CA GLY A 438 6.20 1.58 -5.89
C GLY A 438 6.80 2.67 -5.03
N LEU A 439 7.29 2.29 -3.85
CA LEU A 439 7.97 3.20 -2.94
C LEU A 439 9.17 3.86 -3.61
N ALA A 440 10.03 3.04 -4.24
CA ALA A 440 11.29 3.49 -4.83
C ALA A 440 11.07 4.58 -5.88
N THR A 441 10.03 4.44 -6.70
CA THR A 441 9.82 5.29 -7.88
C THR A 441 8.82 6.42 -7.65
N TYR A 442 7.87 6.26 -6.72
CA TYR A 442 6.74 7.19 -6.59
C TYR A 442 6.38 7.59 -5.15
N GLY A 443 6.95 6.95 -4.14
CA GLY A 443 6.67 7.25 -2.73
C GLY A 443 7.10 8.64 -2.25
N TYR A 444 7.98 9.33 -2.99
CA TYR A 444 8.49 10.64 -2.62
C TYR A 444 7.41 11.73 -2.51
N ASN A 445 6.29 11.59 -3.24
CA ASN A 445 5.18 12.54 -3.17
C ASN A 445 4.49 12.50 -1.80
N ILE A 446 4.21 11.30 -1.28
CA ILE A 446 3.57 11.14 0.03
C ILE A 446 4.56 11.41 1.16
N ILE A 447 5.82 10.99 1.03
CA ILE A 447 6.89 11.37 1.97
C ILE A 447 6.98 12.90 2.11
N ARG A 448 6.89 13.63 0.99
CA ARG A 448 6.87 15.10 1.01
C ARG A 448 5.60 15.66 1.66
N ALA A 449 4.43 15.08 1.37
CA ALA A 449 3.16 15.53 1.93
C ALA A 449 3.12 15.41 3.45
N ILE A 450 3.37 14.20 4.00
CA ILE A 450 3.30 13.94 5.44
C ILE A 450 4.56 14.41 6.16
N GLY A 451 5.74 14.07 5.62
CA GLY A 451 7.02 14.28 6.28
C GLY A 451 7.52 15.72 6.29
N VAL A 452 7.01 16.55 5.37
CA VAL A 452 7.49 17.94 5.22
C VAL A 452 6.33 18.94 5.23
N LYS A 453 5.28 18.75 4.43
CA LYS A 453 4.24 19.78 4.26
C LYS A 453 3.23 19.83 5.40
N LEU A 454 2.95 18.72 6.07
CA LEU A 454 1.88 18.63 7.07
C LEU A 454 2.27 19.24 8.42
N VAL A 455 3.44 18.88 8.96
CA VAL A 455 3.98 19.33 10.26
C VAL A 455 5.50 19.42 10.17
N LYS A 456 6.13 20.35 10.92
CA LYS A 456 7.59 20.36 11.09
C LYS A 456 8.05 19.06 11.74
N MET A 457 8.76 18.25 10.96
CA MET A 457 9.24 16.96 11.42
C MET A 457 10.61 17.07 12.11
N SER A 458 10.72 16.50 13.31
CA SER A 458 11.99 16.24 14.01
C SER A 458 12.03 14.78 14.45
N ALA A 459 13.20 14.27 14.83
CA ALA A 459 13.34 12.84 15.13
C ALA A 459 12.52 12.43 16.36
N SER A 460 12.48 13.29 17.38
CA SER A 460 11.65 13.09 18.57
C SER A 460 10.15 13.09 18.28
N ARG A 461 9.68 13.96 17.37
CA ARG A 461 8.29 14.00 16.91
C ARG A 461 7.95 12.75 16.12
N GLY A 462 8.80 12.39 15.16
CA GLY A 462 8.61 11.21 14.33
C GLY A 462 8.52 9.92 15.14
N PHE A 463 9.40 9.74 16.13
CA PHE A 463 9.32 8.62 17.07
C PHE A 463 7.94 8.52 17.76
N ALA A 464 7.43 9.64 18.29
CA ALA A 464 6.14 9.66 18.97
C ALA A 464 4.96 9.41 18.01
N ILE A 465 5.06 9.90 16.77
CA ILE A 465 4.06 9.67 15.70
C ILE A 465 4.01 8.18 15.35
N GLU A 466 5.17 7.58 15.06
CA GLU A 466 5.30 6.16 14.67
C GLU A 466 4.80 5.23 15.78
N LEU A 467 5.30 5.40 17.00
CA LEU A 467 4.87 4.57 18.13
C LEU A 467 3.39 4.79 18.48
N GLY A 468 2.91 6.03 18.33
CA GLY A 468 1.53 6.39 18.59
C GLY A 468 0.55 5.74 17.62
N ALA A 469 0.83 5.82 16.32
CA ALA A 469 0.06 5.16 15.29
C ALA A 469 0.11 3.64 15.43
N ALA A 470 1.32 3.06 15.60
CA ALA A 470 1.52 1.62 15.75
C ALA A 470 0.72 1.04 16.92
N THR A 471 0.66 1.73 18.07
CA THR A 471 -0.13 1.29 19.22
C THR A 471 -1.61 1.12 18.88
N VAL A 472 -2.19 2.09 18.18
CA VAL A 472 -3.61 2.03 17.77
C VAL A 472 -3.85 0.92 16.75
N ILE A 473 -2.94 0.75 15.78
CA ILE A 473 -3.01 -0.31 14.76
C ILE A 473 -2.97 -1.70 15.42
N VAL A 474 -2.06 -1.90 16.38
CA VAL A 474 -1.93 -3.17 17.12
C VAL A 474 -3.18 -3.46 17.95
N VAL A 475 -3.71 -2.46 18.65
CA VAL A 475 -4.94 -2.61 19.46
C VAL A 475 -6.15 -2.90 18.56
N GLY A 476 -6.34 -2.15 17.46
CA GLY A 476 -7.41 -2.41 16.50
C GLY A 476 -7.32 -3.79 15.87
N SER A 477 -6.11 -4.21 15.50
CA SER A 477 -5.84 -5.56 14.97
C SER A 477 -6.22 -6.66 15.96
N ARG A 478 -6.00 -6.45 17.27
CA ARG A 478 -6.42 -7.40 18.33
C ARG A 478 -7.94 -7.59 18.36
N TYR A 479 -8.68 -6.52 18.14
CA TYR A 479 -10.13 -6.55 18.10
C TYR A 479 -10.69 -6.92 16.72
N GLY A 480 -9.83 -7.14 15.72
CA GLY A 480 -10.25 -7.50 14.36
C GLY A 480 -10.93 -6.36 13.62
N ILE A 481 -10.74 -5.12 14.08
CA ILE A 481 -11.27 -3.92 13.42
C ILE A 481 -10.30 -3.58 12.27
N PRO A 482 -10.76 -3.54 11.02
CA PRO A 482 -9.91 -3.09 9.91
C PRO A 482 -9.66 -1.59 10.09
N LEU A 483 -8.44 -1.27 10.49
CA LEU A 483 -7.96 0.10 10.64
C LEU A 483 -7.05 0.47 9.47
N SER A 484 -7.09 1.74 9.07
CA SER A 484 -6.16 2.30 8.11
C SER A 484 -4.87 2.76 8.81
N THR A 485 -3.73 2.24 8.34
CA THR A 485 -2.39 2.68 8.77
C THR A 485 -2.19 4.16 8.45
N THR A 486 -2.57 4.60 7.25
CA THR A 486 -2.51 5.99 6.79
C THR A 486 -3.30 6.94 7.70
N HIS A 487 -4.52 6.57 8.12
CA HIS A 487 -5.32 7.43 9.02
C HIS A 487 -4.69 7.53 10.40
N CYS A 488 -4.22 6.40 10.95
CA CYS A 488 -3.52 6.41 12.23
C CYS A 488 -2.28 7.31 12.18
N GLN A 489 -1.49 7.24 11.10
CA GLN A 489 -0.28 8.05 10.95
C GLN A 489 -0.57 9.54 10.72
N VAL A 490 -1.52 9.89 9.84
CA VAL A 490 -1.92 11.30 9.64
C VAL A 490 -2.49 11.87 10.94
N GLY A 491 -3.34 11.11 11.63
CA GLY A 491 -3.91 11.49 12.93
C GLY A 491 -2.85 11.73 14.00
N ALA A 492 -1.90 10.79 14.15
CA ALA A 492 -0.75 10.92 15.03
C ALA A 492 0.10 12.16 14.70
N THR A 493 0.37 12.40 13.41
CA THR A 493 1.14 13.55 12.92
C THR A 493 0.44 14.87 13.27
N VAL A 494 -0.86 14.97 13.01
CA VAL A 494 -1.67 16.14 13.36
C VAL A 494 -1.69 16.35 14.88
N GLY A 495 -1.87 15.29 15.67
CA GLY A 495 -1.86 15.36 17.14
C GLY A 495 -0.56 15.96 17.69
N VAL A 496 0.58 15.52 17.17
CA VAL A 496 1.90 16.07 17.53
C VAL A 496 2.07 17.51 17.02
N GLY A 497 1.63 17.81 15.80
CA GLY A 497 1.71 19.16 15.24
C GLY A 497 0.89 20.20 16.01
N LEU A 498 -0.29 19.82 16.51
CA LEU A 498 -1.14 20.70 17.33
C LEU A 498 -0.45 21.16 18.63
N MET A 499 0.56 20.43 19.12
CA MET A 499 1.34 20.84 20.30
C MET A 499 2.31 22.00 20.05
N GLU A 500 2.50 22.39 18.79
CA GLU A 500 3.26 23.56 18.37
C GLU A 500 2.37 24.82 18.22
N GLY A 501 1.07 24.69 18.51
CA GLY A 501 0.10 25.78 18.46
C GLY A 501 -0.68 25.85 17.14
N LYS A 502 -1.44 26.95 16.95
CA LYS A 502 -2.39 27.11 15.83
C LYS A 502 -1.75 27.02 14.44
N LYS A 503 -0.45 27.30 14.33
CA LYS A 503 0.34 27.24 13.08
C LYS A 503 1.18 25.97 12.96
N GLY A 504 1.04 25.00 13.87
CA GLY A 504 1.84 23.77 13.85
C GLY A 504 1.43 22.75 12.80
N VAL A 505 0.26 22.92 12.17
CA VAL A 505 -0.32 21.99 11.19
C VAL A 505 -0.77 22.73 9.94
N ASN A 506 -0.48 22.17 8.78
CA ASN A 506 -1.04 22.64 7.52
C ASN A 506 -2.51 22.21 7.38
N LEU A 507 -3.43 23.08 7.83
CA LEU A 507 -4.88 22.80 7.80
C LEU A 507 -5.43 22.65 6.38
N GLN A 508 -4.86 23.34 5.39
CA GLN A 508 -5.31 23.24 4.01
C GLN A 508 -4.98 21.86 3.43
N LEU A 509 -3.76 21.37 3.69
CA LEU A 509 -3.39 20.01 3.32
C LEU A 509 -4.22 18.98 4.09
N LEU A 510 -4.41 19.16 5.40
CA LEU A 510 -5.23 18.27 6.21
C LEU A 510 -6.67 18.15 5.67
N LEU A 511 -7.29 19.28 5.30
CA LEU A 511 -8.62 19.27 4.71
C LEU A 511 -8.65 18.52 3.37
N LYS A 512 -7.65 18.75 2.50
CA LYS A 512 -7.51 18.00 1.24
C LYS A 512 -7.39 16.49 1.48
N VAL A 513 -6.63 16.10 2.50
CA VAL A 513 -6.45 14.69 2.90
C VAL A 513 -7.79 14.09 3.36
N ILE A 514 -8.50 14.75 4.27
CA ILE A 514 -9.81 14.29 4.78
C ILE A 514 -10.83 14.17 3.64
N VAL A 515 -10.89 15.15 2.74
CA VAL A 515 -11.75 15.09 1.55
C VAL A 515 -11.34 13.93 0.64
N GLY A 516 -10.04 13.71 0.45
CA GLY A 516 -9.50 12.58 -0.29
C GLY A 516 -9.95 11.23 0.28
N TRP A 517 -10.03 11.10 1.61
CA TRP A 517 -10.51 9.86 2.26
C TRP A 517 -11.96 9.54 1.93
N VAL A 518 -12.83 10.55 1.89
CA VAL A 518 -14.24 10.38 1.52
C VAL A 518 -14.38 10.06 0.03
N ILE A 519 -13.69 10.82 -0.82
CA ILE A 519 -13.72 10.62 -2.28
C ILE A 519 -13.20 9.23 -2.65
N THR A 520 -12.21 8.69 -1.93
CA THR A 520 -11.63 7.37 -2.19
C THR A 520 -12.69 6.29 -2.34
N LEU A 521 -13.69 6.25 -1.47
CA LEU A 521 -14.73 5.22 -1.51
C LEU A 521 -15.63 5.35 -2.73
N VAL A 522 -16.05 6.58 -3.01
CA VAL A 522 -16.95 6.87 -4.13
C VAL A 522 -16.23 6.63 -5.45
N ALA A 523 -14.98 7.07 -5.55
CA ALA A 523 -14.16 6.92 -6.73
C ALA A 523 -13.84 5.44 -7.01
N VAL A 524 -13.31 4.71 -6.02
CA VAL A 524 -12.94 3.31 -6.24
C VAL A 524 -14.16 2.42 -6.40
N GLY A 525 -15.22 2.64 -5.61
CA GLY A 525 -16.48 1.92 -5.75
C GLY A 525 -17.14 2.18 -7.11
N GLY A 526 -17.21 3.44 -7.53
CA GLY A 526 -17.77 3.81 -8.84
C GLY A 526 -16.97 3.26 -10.02
N VAL A 527 -15.63 3.35 -9.98
CA VAL A 527 -14.76 2.79 -11.03
C VAL A 527 -14.87 1.27 -11.06
N THR A 528 -14.91 0.61 -9.91
CA THR A 528 -15.09 -0.85 -9.84
C THR A 528 -16.44 -1.26 -10.40
N ALA A 529 -17.52 -0.57 -10.03
CA ALA A 529 -18.86 -0.79 -10.56
C ALA A 529 -18.89 -0.61 -12.08
N ALA A 530 -18.23 0.43 -12.61
CA ALA A 530 -18.15 0.67 -14.05
C ALA A 530 -17.38 -0.43 -14.79
N PHE A 531 -16.21 -0.84 -14.30
CA PHE A 531 -15.44 -1.95 -14.88
C PHE A 531 -16.22 -3.26 -14.84
N PHE A 532 -16.86 -3.55 -13.70
CA PHE A 532 -17.63 -4.75 -13.54
C PHE A 532 -18.86 -4.77 -14.46
N ALA A 533 -19.62 -3.68 -14.49
CA ALA A 533 -20.78 -3.53 -15.38
C ALA A 533 -20.38 -3.64 -16.85
N GLN A 534 -19.24 -3.07 -17.25
CA GLN A 534 -18.73 -3.21 -18.60
C GLN A 534 -18.45 -4.67 -18.96
N GLY A 535 -17.93 -5.49 -18.05
CA GLY A 535 -17.68 -6.90 -18.36
C GLY A 535 -18.92 -7.77 -18.37
N VAL A 536 -19.78 -7.60 -17.36
CA VAL A 536 -20.93 -8.49 -17.13
C VAL A 536 -22.14 -8.10 -17.99
N TYR A 537 -22.34 -6.82 -18.25
CA TYR A 537 -23.50 -6.31 -19.00
C TYR A 537 -23.16 -5.79 -20.40
N ALA A 538 -21.91 -5.86 -20.84
CA ALA A 538 -21.61 -5.58 -22.24
C ALA A 538 -22.32 -6.61 -23.14
N PRO A 539 -22.87 -6.18 -24.29
CA PRO A 539 -23.36 -7.12 -25.30
C PRO A 539 -22.19 -8.02 -25.71
N SER A 540 -22.21 -9.28 -25.27
CA SER A 540 -21.31 -10.28 -25.82
C SER A 540 -21.83 -10.64 -27.21
N ILE A 541 -20.92 -10.84 -28.18
CA ILE A 541 -21.28 -11.52 -29.41
C ILE A 541 -21.87 -12.85 -28.94
N PRO A 542 -23.16 -13.15 -29.20
CA PRO A 542 -23.76 -14.38 -28.75
C PRO A 542 -22.83 -15.50 -29.19
N ASN A 543 -22.46 -16.39 -28.27
CA ASN A 543 -21.53 -17.45 -28.56
C ASN A 543 -22.16 -18.30 -29.68
N LEU A 544 -21.85 -17.96 -30.93
CA LEU A 544 -22.45 -18.53 -32.13
C LEU A 544 -22.24 -20.04 -32.12
N ASP A 545 -21.13 -20.51 -31.54
CA ASP A 545 -20.87 -21.94 -31.35
C ASP A 545 -21.80 -22.57 -30.32
N ALA A 546 -22.16 -21.87 -29.24
CA ALA A 546 -23.16 -22.37 -28.29
C ALA A 546 -24.53 -22.41 -28.95
N ILE A 547 -24.95 -21.32 -29.60
CA ILE A 547 -26.22 -21.26 -30.35
C ILE A 547 -26.24 -22.36 -31.40
N ASN A 548 -25.23 -22.48 -32.25
CA ASN A 548 -25.15 -23.52 -33.29
C ASN A 548 -25.19 -24.93 -32.71
N ARG A 549 -24.54 -25.20 -31.56
CA ARG A 549 -24.59 -26.51 -30.89
C ARG A 549 -25.98 -26.82 -30.33
N TYR A 550 -26.62 -25.84 -29.68
CA TYR A 550 -27.96 -26.00 -29.12
C TYR A 550 -29.02 -26.10 -30.22
N THR A 551 -28.96 -25.25 -31.24
CA THR A 551 -29.79 -25.34 -32.44
C THR A 551 -29.59 -26.67 -33.16
N SER A 552 -28.36 -27.19 -33.26
CA SER A 552 -28.13 -28.53 -33.84
C SER A 552 -28.74 -29.65 -33.00
N GLY A 553 -28.66 -29.56 -31.66
CA GLY A 553 -29.28 -30.52 -30.75
C GLY A 553 -30.80 -30.50 -30.81
N MET A 554 -31.41 -29.30 -30.79
CA MET A 554 -32.85 -29.11 -30.92
C MET A 554 -33.37 -29.56 -32.28
N ASN A 555 -32.65 -29.26 -33.38
CA ASN A 555 -32.98 -29.76 -34.71
C ASN A 555 -32.96 -31.30 -34.76
N GLY A 556 -32.01 -31.94 -34.07
CA GLY A 556 -31.97 -33.40 -33.95
C GLY A 556 -33.20 -33.95 -33.20
N THR A 557 -33.53 -33.40 -32.03
CA THR A 557 -34.69 -33.83 -31.25
C THR A 557 -36.01 -33.59 -31.99
N LEU A 558 -36.15 -32.46 -32.68
CA LEU A 558 -37.31 -32.16 -33.51
C LEU A 558 -37.45 -33.16 -34.66
N SER A 559 -36.36 -33.48 -35.36
CA SER A 559 -36.37 -34.49 -36.43
C SER A 559 -36.85 -35.84 -35.91
N ASP A 560 -36.29 -36.30 -34.78
CA ASP A 560 -36.67 -37.59 -34.18
C ASP A 560 -38.17 -37.62 -33.79
N MET A 561 -38.70 -36.50 -33.29
CA MET A 561 -40.12 -36.37 -32.92
C MET A 561 -41.04 -36.32 -34.14
N THR A 562 -40.68 -35.54 -35.17
CA THR A 562 -41.45 -35.44 -36.42
C THR A 562 -41.51 -36.79 -37.14
N ASP A 563 -40.40 -37.52 -37.19
CA ASP A 563 -40.33 -38.87 -37.78
C ASP A 563 -41.22 -39.85 -37.01
N LEU A 564 -41.14 -39.84 -35.67
CA LEU A 564 -41.97 -40.71 -34.83
C LEU A 564 -43.47 -40.41 -34.97
N LEU A 565 -43.86 -39.14 -35.08
CA LEU A 565 -45.25 -38.74 -35.31
C LEU A 565 -45.74 -39.15 -36.71
N SER A 566 -44.88 -39.03 -37.72
CA SER A 566 -45.17 -39.50 -39.08
C SER A 566 -45.39 -41.02 -39.12
N ASP A 567 -44.54 -41.79 -38.44
CA ASP A 567 -44.65 -43.25 -38.33
C ASP A 567 -45.94 -43.71 -37.61
N LEU A 568 -46.44 -42.89 -36.68
CA LEU A 568 -47.72 -43.09 -35.98
C LEU A 568 -48.94 -42.62 -36.79
N GLY A 569 -48.74 -42.11 -38.01
CA GLY A 569 -49.81 -41.61 -38.89
C GLY A 569 -50.34 -40.21 -38.51
N GLN A 570 -49.63 -39.47 -37.66
CA GLN A 570 -49.99 -38.13 -37.17
C GLN A 570 -49.28 -37.03 -38.00
N SER A 571 -49.41 -37.09 -39.33
CA SER A 571 -48.67 -36.21 -40.25
C SER A 571 -49.03 -34.72 -40.11
N GLU A 572 -50.27 -34.40 -39.75
CA GLU A 572 -50.71 -33.02 -39.51
C GLU A 572 -50.05 -32.42 -38.25
N THR A 573 -49.97 -33.19 -37.17
CA THR A 573 -49.32 -32.79 -35.93
C THR A 573 -47.81 -32.63 -36.08
N ALA A 574 -47.18 -33.51 -36.86
CA ALA A 574 -45.77 -33.41 -37.21
C ALA A 574 -45.46 -32.10 -37.97
N THR A 575 -46.35 -31.70 -38.87
CA THR A 575 -46.22 -30.44 -39.64
C THR A 575 -46.38 -29.21 -38.74
N ASN A 576 -47.38 -29.23 -37.85
CA ASN A 576 -47.62 -28.12 -36.92
C ASN A 576 -46.49 -27.91 -35.92
N LEU A 577 -45.91 -29.00 -35.40
CA LEU A 577 -44.75 -28.95 -34.51
C LEU A 577 -43.54 -28.28 -35.18
N GLN A 578 -43.28 -28.65 -36.44
CA GLN A 578 -42.17 -28.09 -37.20
C GLN A 578 -42.37 -26.60 -37.52
N SER A 579 -43.58 -26.19 -37.92
CA SER A 579 -43.88 -24.77 -38.17
C SER A 579 -43.77 -23.91 -36.91
N SER A 580 -44.25 -24.40 -35.76
CA SER A 580 -44.16 -23.68 -34.48
C SER A 580 -42.70 -23.49 -34.02
N TYR A 581 -41.86 -24.49 -34.27
CA TYR A 581 -40.42 -24.41 -34.00
C TYR A 581 -39.72 -23.38 -34.91
N GLU A 582 -40.02 -23.38 -36.21
CA GLU A 582 -39.45 -22.44 -37.18
C GLU A 582 -39.82 -20.98 -36.84
N GLU A 583 -41.07 -20.71 -36.47
CA GLU A 583 -41.54 -19.38 -36.04
C GLU A 583 -40.81 -18.89 -34.77
N THR A 584 -40.55 -19.80 -33.83
CA THR A 584 -39.80 -19.50 -32.60
C THR A 584 -38.34 -19.16 -32.90
N LEU A 585 -37.71 -19.86 -33.85
CA LEU A 585 -36.34 -19.56 -34.29
C LEU A 585 -36.22 -18.23 -35.03
N GLU A 586 -37.20 -17.89 -35.87
CA GLU A 586 -37.21 -16.63 -36.61
C GLU A 586 -37.36 -15.43 -35.66
N THR A 587 -38.23 -15.58 -34.64
CA THR A 587 -38.39 -14.59 -33.57
C THR A 587 -37.13 -14.47 -32.70
N ALA A 588 -36.44 -15.58 -32.44
CA ALA A 588 -35.16 -15.59 -31.72
C ALA A 588 -34.02 -14.90 -32.49
N ALA A 589 -34.02 -15.00 -33.83
CA ALA A 589 -32.99 -14.42 -34.69
C ALA A 589 -33.05 -12.89 -34.79
N ASP A 590 -34.21 -12.27 -34.54
CA ASP A 590 -34.39 -10.80 -34.51
C ASP A 590 -33.85 -10.15 -33.21
N GLY A 591 -33.32 -10.95 -32.28
CA GLY A 591 -32.63 -10.45 -31.08
C GLY A 591 -33.55 -9.82 -30.02
N SER A 592 -34.87 -9.97 -30.16
CA SER A 592 -35.88 -9.40 -29.25
C SER A 592 -36.11 -10.20 -27.96
N MET A 593 -35.45 -11.36 -27.80
CA MET A 593 -35.77 -12.34 -26.75
C MET A 593 -34.49 -12.84 -26.05
N LEU A 594 -34.50 -12.92 -24.72
CA LEU A 594 -33.35 -13.43 -23.93
C LEU A 594 -33.19 -14.95 -24.15
N GLN A 595 -31.96 -15.48 -24.13
CA GLN A 595 -31.65 -16.90 -24.39
C GLN A 595 -32.51 -17.91 -23.59
N ALA A 596 -32.87 -17.59 -22.36
CA ALA A 596 -33.71 -18.44 -21.51
C ALA A 596 -35.18 -18.44 -21.94
N GLU A 597 -35.71 -17.29 -22.40
CA GLU A 597 -37.11 -17.15 -22.82
C GLU A 597 -37.39 -17.88 -24.14
N ILE A 598 -36.40 -17.91 -25.05
CA ILE A 598 -36.47 -18.69 -26.29
C ILE A 598 -36.61 -20.18 -25.98
N PHE A 599 -35.86 -20.66 -24.99
CA PHE A 599 -35.85 -22.06 -24.61
C PHE A 599 -37.15 -22.48 -23.91
N ASP A 600 -37.61 -21.68 -22.94
CA ASP A 600 -38.86 -21.96 -22.23
C ASP A 600 -40.07 -21.93 -23.18
N SER A 601 -40.07 -21.03 -24.16
CA SER A 601 -41.14 -20.94 -25.15
C SER A 601 -41.14 -22.12 -26.12
N ALA A 602 -39.97 -22.52 -26.62
CA ALA A 602 -39.85 -23.68 -27.51
C ALA A 602 -40.21 -25.00 -26.79
N PHE A 603 -39.76 -25.16 -25.55
CA PHE A 603 -40.07 -26.36 -24.76
C PHE A 603 -41.53 -26.41 -24.35
N ALA A 604 -42.13 -25.26 -24.01
CA ALA A 604 -43.56 -25.17 -23.73
C ALA A 604 -44.42 -25.53 -24.95
N ALA A 605 -44.05 -25.06 -26.16
CA ALA A 605 -44.75 -25.40 -27.39
C ALA A 605 -44.69 -26.91 -27.69
N VAL A 606 -43.53 -27.54 -27.49
CA VAL A 606 -43.35 -28.99 -27.65
C VAL A 606 -44.13 -29.77 -26.57
N ASP A 607 -44.05 -29.37 -25.29
CA ASP A 607 -44.78 -30.00 -24.18
C ASP A 607 -46.30 -29.91 -24.37
N GLU A 608 -46.81 -28.76 -24.84
CA GLU A 608 -48.23 -28.56 -25.12
C GLU A 608 -48.74 -29.50 -26.23
N GLN A 609 -47.98 -29.64 -27.33
CA GLN A 609 -48.33 -30.57 -28.41
C GLN A 609 -48.24 -32.03 -27.95
N CYS A 610 -47.22 -32.39 -27.16
CA CYS A 610 -47.10 -33.73 -26.58
C CYS A 610 -48.25 -34.06 -25.62
N ARG A 611 -48.68 -33.11 -24.78
CA ARG A 611 -49.83 -33.30 -23.89
C ARG A 611 -51.14 -33.48 -24.67
N THR A 612 -51.30 -32.72 -25.76
CA THR A 612 -52.48 -32.82 -26.65
C THR A 612 -52.54 -34.17 -27.36
N LEU A 613 -51.40 -34.79 -27.67
CA LEU A 613 -51.31 -36.13 -28.24
C LEU A 613 -51.52 -37.26 -27.22
N LEU A 614 -51.19 -37.02 -25.94
CA LEU A 614 -51.35 -37.99 -24.85
C LEU A 614 -52.76 -38.01 -24.24
N SER A 615 -53.52 -36.92 -24.41
CA SER A 615 -54.94 -36.81 -24.03
C SER A 615 -55.87 -37.34 -25.11
#